data_AF-A0A151BPM1-F1
#
_entry.id   AF-A0A151BPM1-F1
#
_cell.length_a   1.000
_cell.length_b   1.000
_cell.length_c   1.000
_cell.angle_alpha   90.00
_cell.angle_beta   90.00
_cell.angle_gamma   90.00
#
_symmetry.space_group_name_H-M   'P 1'
#
loop_
_entity.id
_entity.type
_entity.pdbx_description
1 polymer ?
#
loop_
_entity_poly.entity_id
_entity_poly.type
_entity_poly.pdbx_seq_one_letter_code
_entity_poly.pdbx_strand_id
1 'polypeptide(L)'
;MRTVKNRKALSAPVTTMILLVVPVMLAGGVIMYAYQVTETMIQVEILRLSNQHVWVYDNGTAYAAIVIENLGGRDVVIDRIHVRGVEVPWSTVYYFRNSSAIATELICPNSTHTWSNFEYTENRVASFSAASGDITLASGYTVIIFIENPDNISPKDIGTNVGIAVFTENGQYYVECSVESAETSA
;
A
#
# COMPACT_ATOMS: atom_id res chain seq x y z
N MET A 1 -56.04 41.12 -49.65
CA MET A 1 -54.62 40.68 -49.71
C MET A 1 -54.47 39.51 -48.75
N ARG A 2 -54.27 38.29 -49.26
CA ARG A 2 -54.36 37.04 -48.50
C ARG A 2 -52.94 36.55 -48.19
N THR A 3 -52.53 36.64 -46.93
CA THR A 3 -51.18 36.26 -46.48
C THR A 3 -51.02 34.74 -46.52
N VAL A 4 -50.15 34.26 -47.41
CA VAL A 4 -49.81 32.84 -47.52
C VAL A 4 -48.81 32.50 -46.40
N LYS A 5 -49.26 31.76 -45.37
CA LYS A 5 -48.41 31.33 -44.25
C LYS A 5 -47.47 30.19 -44.70
N ASN A 6 -46.25 30.53 -45.11
CA ASN A 6 -45.18 29.58 -45.43
C ASN A 6 -44.54 28.99 -44.15
N ARG A 7 -45.22 28.03 -43.50
CA ARG A 7 -44.63 27.25 -42.37
C ARG A 7 -43.50 26.30 -42.80
N LYS A 8 -43.45 25.91 -44.08
CA LYS A 8 -42.46 24.93 -44.58
C LYS A 8 -41.04 25.48 -44.71
N ALA A 9 -40.88 26.80 -44.89
CA ALA A 9 -39.56 27.42 -45.10
C ALA A 9 -38.67 27.43 -43.84
N LEU A 10 -39.25 27.44 -42.63
CA LEU A 10 -38.49 27.39 -41.37
C LEU A 10 -38.15 25.96 -40.91
N SER A 11 -38.81 24.92 -41.43
CA SER A 11 -38.57 23.55 -40.96
C SER A 11 -37.19 23.02 -41.35
N ALA A 12 -36.69 23.34 -42.55
CA ALA A 12 -35.38 22.88 -43.01
C ALA A 12 -34.21 23.44 -42.17
N PRO A 13 -34.14 24.74 -41.84
CA PRO A 13 -33.14 25.27 -40.90
C PRO A 13 -33.24 24.70 -39.47
N VAL A 14 -34.45 24.44 -39.00
CA VAL A 14 -34.66 23.90 -37.64
C VAL A 14 -34.22 22.44 -37.58
N THR A 15 -34.54 21.64 -38.59
CA THR A 15 -34.07 20.24 -38.67
C THR A 15 -32.55 20.17 -38.75
N THR A 16 -31.88 21.04 -39.51
CA THR A 16 -30.41 21.06 -39.55
C THR A 16 -29.78 21.49 -38.23
N MET A 17 -30.39 22.42 -37.49
CA MET A 17 -29.94 22.74 -36.12
C MET A 17 -30.12 21.56 -35.15
N ILE A 18 -31.25 20.86 -35.19
CA ILE A 18 -31.48 19.69 -34.34
C ILE A 18 -30.45 18.59 -34.66
N LEU A 19 -30.21 18.33 -35.94
CA LEU A 19 -29.25 17.33 -36.40
C LEU A 19 -27.80 17.67 -36.05
N LEU A 20 -27.46 18.94 -35.85
CA LEU A 20 -26.11 19.33 -35.40
C LEU A 20 -25.99 19.35 -33.89
N VAL A 21 -26.98 19.90 -33.19
CA VAL A 21 -26.88 20.15 -31.74
C VAL A 21 -27.04 18.86 -30.94
N VAL A 22 -28.03 18.03 -31.29
CA VAL A 22 -28.33 16.81 -30.51
C VAL A 22 -27.15 15.84 -30.49
N PRO A 23 -26.48 15.51 -31.61
CA PRO A 23 -25.32 14.63 -31.59
C PRO A 23 -24.14 15.22 -30.81
N VAL A 24 -23.91 16.54 -30.88
CA VAL A 24 -22.81 17.18 -30.14
C VAL A 24 -23.07 17.15 -28.64
N MET A 25 -24.30 17.39 -28.19
CA MET A 25 -24.66 17.30 -26.78
C MET A 25 -24.53 15.86 -26.26
N LEU A 26 -24.96 14.86 -27.05
CA LEU A 26 -24.81 13.45 -26.68
C LEU A 26 -23.34 13.01 -26.66
N ALA A 27 -22.55 13.42 -27.65
CA ALA A 27 -21.12 13.13 -27.70
C ALA A 27 -20.38 13.71 -26.48
N GLY A 28 -20.69 14.94 -26.08
CA GLY A 28 -20.13 15.55 -24.88
C GLY A 28 -20.41 14.74 -23.61
N GLY A 29 -21.64 14.24 -23.45
CA GLY A 29 -22.01 13.39 -22.31
C GLY A 29 -21.23 12.08 -22.27
N VAL A 30 -21.06 11.43 -23.42
CA VAL A 30 -20.28 10.17 -23.53
C VAL A 30 -18.80 10.40 -23.22
N ILE A 31 -18.22 11.49 -23.73
CA ILE A 31 -16.81 11.84 -23.45
C ILE A 31 -16.59 12.11 -21.96
N MET A 32 -17.48 12.88 -21.33
CA MET A 32 -17.40 13.16 -19.89
C MET A 32 -17.50 11.89 -19.05
N TYR A 33 -18.41 10.97 -19.40
CA TYR A 33 -18.50 9.68 -18.73
C TYR A 33 -17.23 8.84 -18.92
N ALA A 34 -16.72 8.75 -20.16
CA ALA A 34 -15.49 8.02 -20.44
C ALA A 34 -14.29 8.59 -19.66
N TYR A 35 -14.21 9.91 -19.54
CA TYR A 35 -13.18 10.59 -18.77
C TYR A 35 -13.26 10.23 -17.28
N GLN A 36 -14.45 10.30 -16.68
CA GLN A 36 -14.67 9.92 -15.28
C GLN A 36 -14.29 8.45 -15.01
N VAL A 37 -14.70 7.53 -15.89
CA VAL A 37 -14.35 6.12 -15.76
C VAL A 37 -12.83 5.92 -15.87
N THR A 38 -12.16 6.66 -16.76
CA THR A 38 -10.71 6.57 -16.92
C THR A 38 -9.97 7.11 -15.69
N GLU A 39 -10.38 8.23 -15.11
CA GLU A 39 -9.76 8.78 -13.88
C GLU A 39 -9.81 7.81 -12.71
N THR A 40 -10.92 7.08 -12.54
CA THR A 40 -11.04 6.06 -11.48
C THR A 40 -10.08 4.87 -11.68
N MET A 41 -9.54 4.67 -12.88
CA MET A 41 -8.57 3.60 -13.17
C MET A 41 -7.11 4.05 -13.05
N ILE A 42 -6.81 5.33 -12.78
CA ILE A 42 -5.44 5.85 -12.65
C ILE A 42 -4.98 5.90 -11.17
N GLN A 43 -5.90 5.84 -10.21
CA GLN A 43 -5.61 5.81 -8.78
C GLN A 43 -5.56 4.39 -8.22
N VAL A 44 -4.73 3.54 -8.84
CA VAL A 44 -4.57 2.15 -8.40
C VAL A 44 -3.67 2.10 -7.17
N GLU A 45 -4.07 1.28 -6.20
CA GLU A 45 -3.23 0.89 -5.09
C GLU A 45 -2.14 -0.06 -5.58
N ILE A 46 -0.88 0.32 -5.36
CA ILE A 46 0.28 -0.51 -5.70
C ILE A 46 1.26 -0.43 -4.53
N LEU A 47 1.34 -1.50 -3.75
CA LEU A 47 2.36 -1.65 -2.72
C LEU A 47 3.51 -2.54 -3.23
N ARG A 48 4.73 -2.15 -2.89
CA ARG A 48 5.92 -2.98 -3.02
C ARG A 48 6.41 -3.38 -1.64
N LEU A 49 6.47 -4.68 -1.39
CA LEU A 49 7.14 -5.26 -0.24
C LEU A 49 8.61 -5.46 -0.59
N SER A 50 9.51 -5.00 0.27
CA SER A 50 10.95 -5.14 0.09
C SER A 50 11.65 -5.37 1.43
N ASN A 51 12.89 -5.88 1.37
CA ASN A 51 13.81 -5.96 2.50
C ASN A 51 13.19 -6.67 3.72
N GLN A 52 12.59 -7.84 3.47
CA GLN A 52 11.90 -8.65 4.45
C GLN A 52 12.87 -9.60 5.14
N HIS A 53 12.83 -9.63 6.47
CA HIS A 53 13.68 -10.50 7.28
C HIS A 53 12.92 -11.04 8.48
N VAL A 54 13.32 -12.23 8.93
CA VAL A 54 12.85 -12.82 10.18
C VAL A 54 14.06 -13.33 10.93
N TRP A 55 14.27 -12.80 12.13
CA TRP A 55 15.39 -13.16 12.99
C TRP A 55 14.89 -13.85 14.26
N VAL A 56 15.64 -14.83 14.71
CA VAL A 56 15.34 -15.55 15.96
C VAL A 56 16.59 -15.63 16.83
N TYR A 57 16.44 -15.25 18.09
CA TYR A 57 17.44 -15.39 19.13
C TYR A 57 17.32 -16.76 19.83
N ASP A 58 18.43 -17.28 20.36
CA ASP A 58 18.47 -18.54 21.11
C ASP A 58 17.62 -18.51 22.39
N ASN A 59 17.39 -17.33 22.96
CA ASN A 59 16.49 -17.14 24.11
C ASN A 59 14.99 -17.32 23.75
N GLY A 60 14.67 -17.49 22.46
CA GLY A 60 13.31 -17.63 21.94
C GLY A 60 12.65 -16.33 21.47
N THR A 61 13.30 -15.17 21.63
CA THR A 61 12.81 -13.89 21.10
C THR A 61 12.92 -13.91 19.57
N ALA A 62 11.85 -13.53 18.88
CA ALA A 62 11.85 -13.43 17.42
C ALA A 62 11.48 -12.02 16.97
N TYR A 63 12.02 -11.58 15.84
CA TYR A 63 11.66 -10.33 15.20
C TYR A 63 11.38 -10.58 13.73
N ALA A 64 10.27 -10.07 13.22
CA ALA A 64 10.03 -9.99 11.78
C ALA A 64 10.05 -8.54 11.34
N ALA A 65 10.66 -8.26 10.19
CA ALA A 65 10.73 -6.92 9.65
C ALA A 65 10.40 -6.90 8.17
N ILE A 66 9.77 -5.81 7.73
CA ILE A 66 9.36 -5.62 6.35
C ILE A 66 9.30 -4.14 6.01
N VAL A 67 9.74 -3.80 4.79
CA VAL A 67 9.57 -2.46 4.22
C VAL A 67 8.42 -2.50 3.23
N ILE A 68 7.51 -1.53 3.36
CA ILE A 68 6.34 -1.38 2.51
C ILE A 68 6.41 -0.01 1.85
N GLU A 69 6.44 0.02 0.53
CA GLU A 69 6.48 1.24 -0.26
C GLU A 69 5.18 1.40 -1.04
N ASN A 70 4.54 2.56 -0.90
CA ASN A 70 3.36 2.89 -1.69
C ASN A 70 3.78 3.54 -3.02
N LEU A 71 3.75 2.76 -4.09
CA LEU A 71 4.01 3.20 -5.46
C LEU A 71 2.72 3.58 -6.21
N GLY A 72 1.57 3.34 -5.60
CA GLY A 72 0.26 3.69 -6.15
C GLY A 72 0.00 5.20 -6.13
N GLY A 73 -1.05 5.63 -6.83
CA GLY A 73 -1.47 7.03 -6.89
C GLY A 73 -2.46 7.45 -5.79
N ARG A 74 -2.70 6.57 -4.80
CA ARG A 74 -3.68 6.75 -3.71
C ARG A 74 -3.06 6.33 -2.39
N ASP A 75 -3.53 6.94 -1.30
CA ASP A 75 -3.21 6.52 0.06
C ASP A 75 -3.82 5.14 0.37
N VAL A 76 -3.08 4.35 1.14
CA VAL A 76 -3.43 2.96 1.46
C VAL A 76 -3.59 2.80 2.95
N VAL A 77 -4.54 1.95 3.36
CA VAL A 77 -4.78 1.59 4.75
C VAL A 77 -4.41 0.11 4.91
N ILE A 78 -3.44 -0.15 5.79
CA ILE A 78 -3.03 -1.52 6.17
C ILE A 78 -3.88 -1.94 7.36
N ASP A 79 -4.66 -2.99 7.18
CA ASP A 79 -5.67 -3.48 8.13
C ASP A 79 -5.17 -4.63 9.01
N ARG A 80 -4.33 -5.51 8.46
CA ARG A 80 -3.84 -6.69 9.18
C ARG A 80 -2.54 -7.22 8.56
N ILE A 81 -1.71 -7.82 9.40
CA ILE A 81 -0.44 -8.42 8.99
C ILE A 81 -0.40 -9.85 9.52
N HIS A 82 -0.06 -10.80 8.65
CA HIS A 82 0.19 -12.17 9.04
C HIS A 82 1.65 -12.53 8.89
N VAL A 83 2.16 -13.29 9.85
CA VAL A 83 3.46 -13.94 9.77
C VAL A 83 3.23 -15.43 9.94
N ARG A 84 3.79 -16.26 9.04
CA ARG A 84 3.57 -17.72 9.02
C ARG A 84 2.09 -18.12 8.96
N GLY A 85 1.26 -17.30 8.33
CA GLY A 85 -0.19 -17.52 8.22
C GLY A 85 -1.00 -17.22 9.50
N VAL A 86 -0.37 -16.72 10.56
CA VAL A 86 -1.03 -16.29 11.80
C VAL A 86 -1.08 -14.77 11.86
N GLU A 87 -2.21 -14.23 12.30
CA GLU A 87 -2.40 -12.78 12.45
C GLU A 87 -1.58 -12.24 13.63
N VAL A 88 -0.87 -11.14 13.38
CA VAL A 88 -0.03 -10.48 14.38
C VAL A 88 -0.82 -9.40 15.09
N PRO A 89 -0.83 -9.36 16.43
CA PRO A 89 -1.53 -8.32 17.17
C PRO A 89 -0.80 -6.97 17.06
N TRP A 90 -1.55 -5.88 16.83
CA TRP A 90 -1.00 -4.53 16.67
C TRP A 90 -0.08 -4.07 17.80
N SER A 91 -0.31 -4.54 19.04
CA SER A 91 0.52 -4.22 20.20
C SER A 91 1.98 -4.66 20.07
N THR A 92 2.26 -5.60 19.17
CA THR A 92 3.61 -6.12 18.89
C THR A 92 4.22 -5.51 17.63
N VAL A 93 3.46 -4.68 16.90
CA VAL A 93 3.87 -4.06 15.65
C VAL A 93 4.39 -2.66 15.93
N TYR A 94 5.62 -2.41 15.53
CA TYR A 94 6.30 -1.13 15.66
C TYR A 94 6.58 -0.59 14.26
N TYR A 95 6.18 0.64 13.99
CA TYR A 95 6.30 1.21 12.65
C TYR A 95 6.94 2.60 12.67
N PHE A 96 7.58 2.92 11.55
CA PHE A 96 8.14 4.24 11.27
C PHE A 96 7.84 4.61 9.82
N ARG A 97 7.30 5.81 9.60
CA ARG A 97 7.01 6.34 8.26
C ARG A 97 8.19 7.17 7.77
N ASN A 98 8.66 6.87 6.56
CA ASN A 98 9.71 7.58 5.87
C ASN A 98 9.19 8.12 4.53
N SER A 99 9.71 9.27 4.09
CA SER A 99 9.32 9.89 2.81
C SER A 99 10.14 9.43 1.61
N SER A 100 11.03 8.45 1.80
CA SER A 100 11.95 7.96 0.77
C SER A 100 12.07 6.44 0.82
N ALA A 101 12.30 5.84 -0.34
CA ALA A 101 12.65 4.44 -0.47
C ALA A 101 13.90 4.08 0.36
N ILE A 102 13.93 2.85 0.87
CA ILE A 102 15.07 2.29 1.59
C ILE A 102 15.87 1.41 0.61
N ALA A 103 17.16 1.73 0.44
CA ALA A 103 18.05 1.01 -0.47
C ALA A 103 19.04 0.07 0.23
N THR A 104 19.17 0.22 1.56
CA THR A 104 20.10 -0.51 2.44
C THR A 104 19.33 -1.55 3.24
N GLU A 105 19.99 -2.63 3.65
CA GLU A 105 19.35 -3.74 4.38
C GLU A 105 18.86 -3.33 5.78
N LEU A 106 17.81 -3.99 6.26
CA LEU A 106 17.31 -3.78 7.63
C LEU A 106 18.23 -4.48 8.63
N ILE A 107 18.48 -3.82 9.75
CA ILE A 107 19.32 -4.36 10.83
C ILE A 107 18.44 -5.09 11.84
N CYS A 108 18.91 -6.24 12.33
CA CYS A 108 18.24 -6.98 13.40
C CYS A 108 18.25 -6.15 14.71
N PRO A 109 17.09 -5.93 15.36
CA PRO A 109 17.05 -5.31 16.69
C PRO A 109 17.71 -6.23 17.73
N ASN A 110 18.35 -5.64 18.76
CA ASN A 110 18.89 -6.40 19.89
C ASN A 110 17.81 -7.20 20.65
N SER A 111 18.18 -8.30 21.32
CA SER A 111 17.23 -9.15 22.07
C SER A 111 16.44 -8.41 23.16
N THR A 112 17.00 -7.33 23.73
CA THR A 112 16.30 -6.38 24.61
C THR A 112 16.35 -4.99 23.98
N HIS A 113 15.57 -4.79 22.93
CA HIS A 113 15.55 -3.54 22.17
C HIS A 113 14.62 -2.49 22.78
N THR A 114 15.03 -1.22 22.67
CA THR A 114 14.15 -0.07 22.90
C THR A 114 13.90 0.61 21.57
N TRP A 115 12.64 0.75 21.18
CA TRP A 115 12.19 1.36 19.91
C TRP A 115 12.48 2.87 19.77
N SER A 116 13.34 3.43 20.62
CA SER A 116 13.81 4.81 20.59
C SER A 116 15.25 4.86 20.10
N ASN A 117 15.55 5.76 19.16
CA ASN A 117 16.88 5.92 18.58
C ASN A 117 17.50 4.60 18.08
N PHE A 118 16.72 3.81 17.37
CA PHE A 118 17.17 2.56 16.76
C PHE A 118 17.80 2.81 15.40
N GLU A 119 19.01 2.29 15.19
CA GLU A 119 19.61 2.20 13.86
C GLU A 119 18.96 1.06 13.07
N TYR A 120 17.93 1.39 12.29
CA TYR A 120 17.13 0.40 11.56
C TYR A 120 17.76 0.01 10.21
N THR A 121 18.65 0.84 9.68
CA THR A 121 19.45 0.57 8.48
C THR A 121 20.73 1.40 8.53
N GLU A 122 21.72 1.07 7.70
CA GLU A 122 23.07 1.64 7.74
C GLU A 122 23.08 3.18 7.90
N ASN A 123 23.62 3.66 9.03
CA ASN A 123 23.73 5.08 9.40
C ASN A 123 22.41 5.84 9.51
N ARG A 124 21.26 5.16 9.67
CA ARG A 124 19.95 5.79 9.85
C ARG A 124 19.29 5.37 11.14
N VAL A 125 19.01 6.36 11.97
CA VAL A 125 18.38 6.19 13.26
C VAL A 125 16.97 6.75 13.24
N ALA A 126 16.01 6.00 13.78
CA ALA A 126 14.63 6.46 13.96
C ALA A 126 14.04 5.92 15.27
N SER A 127 12.94 6.55 15.69
CA SER A 127 12.12 6.06 16.80
C SER A 127 10.83 5.50 16.24
N PHE A 128 10.51 4.26 16.59
CA PHE A 128 9.34 3.54 16.13
C PHE A 128 8.22 3.66 17.17
N SER A 129 6.99 3.84 16.68
CA SER A 129 5.80 3.86 17.52
C SER A 129 5.08 2.51 17.44
N ALA A 130 4.63 2.01 18.59
CA ALA A 130 3.72 0.87 18.62
C ALA A 130 2.41 1.22 17.88
N ALA A 131 1.93 0.30 17.05
CA ALA A 131 0.64 0.43 16.40
C ALA A 131 -0.48 0.17 17.40
N SER A 132 -1.58 0.93 17.28
CA SER A 132 -2.80 0.74 18.06
C SER A 132 -3.99 0.32 17.19
N GLY A 133 -3.76 0.09 15.90
CA GLY A 133 -4.77 -0.13 14.87
C GLY A 133 -4.18 0.13 13.49
N ASP A 134 -5.07 0.37 12.53
CA ASP A 134 -4.75 0.45 11.11
C ASP A 134 -3.67 1.50 10.80
N ILE A 135 -2.76 1.13 9.90
CA ILE A 135 -1.63 1.98 9.51
C ILE A 135 -1.95 2.61 8.16
N THR A 136 -2.12 3.93 8.17
CA THR A 136 -2.24 4.72 6.93
C THR A 136 -0.86 4.98 6.32
N LEU A 137 -0.78 4.83 5.00
CA LEU A 137 0.41 5.05 4.19
C LEU A 137 0.08 5.93 2.98
N ALA A 138 0.61 7.14 2.96
CA ALA A 138 0.39 8.07 1.87
C ALA A 138 1.09 7.64 0.57
N SER A 139 0.55 8.05 -0.57
CA SER A 139 1.17 7.83 -1.89
C SER A 139 2.63 8.33 -1.92
N GLY A 140 3.56 7.48 -2.37
CA GLY A 140 4.99 7.80 -2.45
C GLY A 140 5.77 7.70 -1.13
N TYR A 141 5.10 7.39 -0.02
CA TYR A 141 5.76 7.16 1.26
C TYR A 141 6.12 5.69 1.45
N THR A 142 7.05 5.47 2.37
CA THR A 142 7.52 4.15 2.79
C THR A 142 7.22 3.99 4.28
N VAL A 143 6.75 2.81 4.69
CA VAL A 143 6.69 2.45 6.10
C VAL A 143 7.59 1.25 6.35
N ILE A 144 8.41 1.36 7.38
CA ILE A 144 9.20 0.24 7.90
C ILE A 144 8.44 -0.31 9.10
N ILE A 145 8.21 -1.61 9.09
CA ILE A 145 7.50 -2.31 10.16
C ILE A 145 8.43 -3.35 10.75
N PHE A 146 8.52 -3.34 12.07
CA PHE A 146 9.08 -4.41 12.88
C PHE A 146 7.97 -5.03 13.72
N ILE A 147 8.05 -6.33 13.89
CA ILE A 147 7.10 -7.15 14.65
C ILE A 147 7.89 -7.88 15.71
N GLU A 148 7.56 -7.61 16.96
CA GLU A 148 8.17 -8.27 18.11
C GLU A 148 7.43 -9.58 18.43
N ASN A 149 8.18 -10.67 18.54
CA ASN A 149 7.68 -12.00 18.85
C ASN A 149 6.44 -12.39 18.01
N PRO A 150 6.58 -12.45 16.67
CA PRO A 150 5.55 -13.03 15.83
C PRO A 150 5.22 -14.45 16.32
N ASP A 151 3.94 -14.77 16.41
CA ASP A 151 3.50 -16.05 16.95
C ASP A 151 4.05 -17.21 16.11
N ASN A 152 4.33 -18.32 16.80
CA ASN A 152 4.76 -19.57 16.17
C ASN A 152 6.08 -19.46 15.38
N ILE A 153 7.05 -18.68 15.85
CA ILE A 153 8.45 -18.72 15.38
C ILE A 153 9.35 -19.13 16.53
N SER A 154 10.18 -20.14 16.30
CA SER A 154 11.11 -20.67 17.31
C SER A 154 12.52 -20.85 16.74
N PRO A 155 13.55 -21.01 17.60
CA PRO A 155 14.92 -21.27 17.13
C PRO A 155 15.04 -22.55 16.28
N LYS A 156 14.07 -23.47 16.36
CA LYS A 156 14.03 -24.69 15.54
C LYS A 156 13.62 -24.42 14.09
N ASP A 157 13.05 -23.26 13.81
CA ASP A 157 12.58 -22.86 12.48
C ASP A 157 13.66 -22.13 11.66
N ILE A 158 14.88 -21.97 12.19
CA ILE A 158 16.01 -21.38 11.47
C ILE A 158 16.28 -22.16 10.17
N GLY A 159 16.37 -21.45 9.05
CA GLY A 159 16.53 -22.01 7.72
C GLY A 159 15.23 -22.45 7.04
N THR A 160 14.07 -22.33 7.70
CA THR A 160 12.77 -22.53 7.05
C THR A 160 12.28 -21.24 6.41
N ASN A 161 11.50 -21.35 5.32
CA ASN A 161 10.87 -20.19 4.70
C ASN A 161 9.55 -19.87 5.41
N VAL A 162 9.39 -18.60 5.76
CA VAL A 162 8.19 -18.05 6.36
C VAL A 162 7.62 -16.97 5.44
N GLY A 163 6.31 -17.02 5.24
CA GLY A 163 5.57 -16.00 4.50
C GLY A 163 5.10 -14.87 5.40
N ILE A 164 5.30 -13.64 4.97
CA ILE A 164 4.71 -12.43 5.54
C ILE A 164 3.63 -11.95 4.56
N ALA A 165 2.39 -11.86 5.04
CA ALA A 165 1.28 -11.32 4.27
C ALA A 165 0.82 -10.00 4.88
N VAL A 166 0.77 -8.96 4.06
CA VAL A 166 0.22 -7.65 4.42
C VAL A 166 -1.12 -7.50 3.71
N PHE A 167 -2.17 -7.22 4.48
CA PHE A 167 -3.50 -6.99 3.95
C PHE A 167 -3.84 -5.52 4.07
N THR A 168 -4.39 -5.00 2.99
CA THR A 168 -4.96 -3.67 2.90
C THR A 168 -6.48 -3.81 2.72
N GLU A 169 -7.21 -2.70 2.79
CA GLU A 169 -8.65 -2.72 2.53
C GLU A 169 -9.01 -3.28 1.12
N ASN A 170 -8.09 -3.17 0.15
CA ASN A 170 -8.36 -3.50 -1.25
C ASN A 170 -7.61 -4.74 -1.75
N GLY A 171 -6.61 -5.24 -1.03
CA GLY A 171 -5.72 -6.28 -1.54
C GLY A 171 -4.89 -7.01 -0.49
N GLN A 172 -4.17 -8.02 -0.95
CA GLN A 172 -3.23 -8.79 -0.16
C GLN A 172 -1.89 -8.83 -0.89
N TYR A 173 -0.83 -8.52 -0.17
CA TYR A 173 0.55 -8.59 -0.64
C TYR A 173 1.28 -9.66 0.17
N TYR A 174 2.00 -10.53 -0.52
CA TYR A 174 2.67 -11.67 0.09
C TYR A 174 4.14 -11.69 -0.32
N VAL A 175 5.00 -11.94 0.65
CA VAL A 175 6.44 -12.13 0.43
C VAL A 175 6.96 -13.23 1.33
N GLU A 176 7.99 -13.93 0.88
CA GLU A 176 8.66 -14.97 1.66
C GLU A 176 10.07 -14.54 2.02
N CYS A 177 10.52 -14.93 3.21
CA CYS A 177 11.91 -14.90 3.63
C CYS A 177 12.26 -16.17 4.39
N SER A 178 13.55 -16.50 4.39
CA SER A 178 14.09 -17.54 5.25
C SER A 178 14.30 -16.98 6.66
N VAL A 179 14.06 -17.81 7.67
CA VAL A 179 14.34 -17.46 9.07
C VAL A 179 15.84 -17.51 9.31
N GLU A 180 16.38 -16.42 9.81
CA GLU A 180 17.79 -16.22 10.10
C GLU A 180 18.05 -16.27 11.61
N SER A 181 19.27 -16.64 11.99
CA SER A 181 19.71 -16.52 13.37
C SER A 181 20.04 -15.07 13.66
N ALA A 182 19.54 -14.56 14.79
CA ALA A 182 19.82 -13.21 15.27
C ALA A 182 21.20 -13.09 15.96
N GLU A 183 22.01 -14.16 15.97
CA GLU A 183 23.33 -14.13 16.62
C GLU A 183 24.21 -13.07 15.96
N THR A 184 24.45 -12.01 16.73
CA THR A 184 25.50 -11.04 16.49
C THR A 184 26.80 -11.83 16.37
N SER A 185 27.36 -11.93 15.16
CA SER A 185 28.76 -12.28 15.03
C SER A 185 29.55 -11.24 15.83
N ALA A 186 30.05 -11.67 16.99
CA ALA A 186 30.86 -10.88 17.90
C ALA A 186 32.13 -10.35 17.21
#